data_AF-A0A0M6ZE87-F1
#
_entry.id   AF-A0A0M6ZE87-F1
#
_cell.length_a   1.000
_cell.length_b   1.000
_cell.length_c   1.000
_cell.angle_alpha   90.00
_cell.angle_beta   90.00
_cell.angle_gamma   90.00
#
_symmetry.space_group_name_H-M   'P 1'
#
loop_
_entity.id
_entity.type
_entity.pdbx_description
1 polymer ?
#
loop_
_entity_poly.entity_id
_entity_poly.type
_entity_poly.pdbx_seq_one_letter_code
_entity_poly.pdbx_strand_id
1 'polypeptide(L)'
;MKAAIVGGGVIGGGWAARFLLNGWNVAVFDPDPDAERKINEVVANARRSLPSLYDRLMPTEGTLTFHAEMADAVSGADWVQESIPERLELKHNVLCAISELAAADAVIGSSTSGFKPSELNGKGARAIVAHPFNPVYLLPLVELVGDAGVTAKAADILKKLGMFPLILRKEIDAHIADRLLEAVWRESLWLVKDGVATTEEIDEAIRMAFGIRWAQMGLFETYRIAGGEAGMKHFMAQFGPALEWPWTKLMDVPEFDDELVGLIAGQSDAQSGHMTIRELEHLRDDNLVGMMRALKKTGSGAGGVISRHEVTFPVHKNTVLPVTVSRKVPQSWVDYNGHMNEAHYLEAAAAASDRFMEMIGVDADYVESGNSYFTVETHIRHLDELSAGEPLTVTTQVLNGDGKKLHLFHFLKGADEKLAATVETLLLHVDLSTRRSSLPEPVVAEKLSEFASLHANMPSPDGMQRYVGQIR
;
A
#
# COMPACT_ATOMS: atom_id res chain seq x y z
N MET A 1 -7.21 -16.64 -11.14
CA MET A 1 -6.26 -17.33 -10.25
C MET A 1 -6.95 -17.60 -8.92
N LYS A 2 -6.56 -18.66 -8.23
CA LYS A 2 -7.12 -19.09 -6.93
C LYS A 2 -6.01 -19.17 -5.88
N ALA A 3 -6.25 -18.58 -4.71
CA ALA A 3 -5.43 -18.77 -3.53
C ALA A 3 -6.18 -19.59 -2.49
N ALA A 4 -5.49 -20.50 -1.80
CA ALA A 4 -5.99 -21.20 -0.63
C ALA A 4 -5.25 -20.71 0.62
N ILE A 5 -6.00 -20.41 1.68
CA ILE A 5 -5.47 -19.97 2.97
C ILE A 5 -5.77 -21.05 4.00
N VAL A 6 -4.72 -21.62 4.60
CA VAL A 6 -4.81 -22.64 5.65
C VAL A 6 -4.41 -21.99 6.98
N GLY A 7 -5.39 -21.69 7.82
CA GLY A 7 -5.25 -20.88 9.03
C GLY A 7 -5.87 -19.48 8.86
N GLY A 8 -6.93 -19.18 9.63
CA GLY A 8 -7.77 -18.00 9.59
C GLY A 8 -7.57 -17.01 10.75
N GLY A 9 -6.34 -16.95 11.27
CA GLY A 9 -5.92 -15.89 12.19
C GLY A 9 -5.60 -14.57 11.48
N VAL A 10 -4.96 -13.64 12.19
CA VAL A 10 -4.60 -12.29 11.69
C VAL A 10 -3.80 -12.34 10.39
N ILE A 11 -2.74 -13.17 10.35
CA ILE A 11 -1.87 -13.29 9.16
C ILE A 11 -2.60 -13.95 7.99
N GLY A 12 -3.36 -15.01 8.25
CA GLY A 12 -4.17 -15.69 7.24
C GLY A 12 -5.24 -14.78 6.64
N GLY A 13 -5.96 -14.03 7.48
CA GLY A 13 -6.90 -13.00 7.04
C GLY A 13 -6.23 -11.88 6.23
N GLY A 14 -5.00 -11.51 6.59
CA GLY A 14 -4.21 -10.54 5.86
C GLY A 14 -3.84 -11.02 4.45
N TRP A 15 -3.40 -12.26 4.31
CA TRP A 15 -3.18 -12.89 3.00
C TRP A 15 -4.47 -13.02 2.19
N ALA A 16 -5.55 -13.50 2.83
CA ALA A 16 -6.86 -13.61 2.21
C ALA A 16 -7.29 -12.27 1.61
N ALA A 17 -7.22 -11.19 2.38
CA ALA A 17 -7.54 -9.84 1.92
C ALA A 17 -6.63 -9.39 0.77
N ARG A 18 -5.32 -9.68 0.84
CA ARG A 18 -4.37 -9.26 -0.21
C ARG A 18 -4.65 -9.93 -1.55
N PHE A 19 -4.93 -11.22 -1.56
CA PHE A 19 -5.30 -11.94 -2.79
C PHE A 19 -6.68 -11.50 -3.28
N LEU A 20 -7.67 -11.45 -2.39
CA LEU A 20 -9.07 -11.17 -2.69
C LEU A 20 -9.25 -9.79 -3.37
N LEU A 21 -8.66 -8.74 -2.80
CA LEU A 21 -8.75 -7.37 -3.32
C LEU A 21 -7.96 -7.16 -4.63
N ASN A 22 -7.07 -8.09 -4.99
CA ASN A 22 -6.38 -8.12 -6.28
C ASN A 22 -7.07 -9.05 -7.30
N GLY A 23 -8.34 -9.41 -7.07
CA GLY A 23 -9.17 -10.15 -8.01
C GLY A 23 -8.95 -11.65 -8.04
N TRP A 24 -8.26 -12.23 -7.05
CA TRP A 24 -8.14 -13.68 -6.92
C TRP A 24 -9.32 -14.25 -6.15
N ASN A 25 -9.80 -15.43 -6.56
CA ASN A 25 -10.71 -16.21 -5.72
C ASN A 25 -9.92 -16.78 -4.54
N VAL A 26 -10.47 -16.65 -3.34
CA VAL A 26 -9.83 -17.10 -2.10
C VAL A 26 -10.69 -18.17 -1.45
N ALA A 27 -10.07 -19.32 -1.19
CA ALA A 27 -10.65 -20.40 -0.42
C ALA A 27 -9.94 -20.50 0.93
N VAL A 28 -10.70 -20.57 2.01
CA VAL A 28 -10.17 -20.62 3.38
C VAL A 28 -10.52 -21.96 3.99
N PHE A 29 -9.55 -22.55 4.68
CA PHE A 29 -9.77 -23.64 5.62
C PHE A 29 -9.15 -23.29 6.97
N ASP A 30 -9.94 -23.41 8.03
CA ASP A 30 -9.50 -23.36 9.43
C ASP A 30 -10.47 -24.18 10.29
N PRO A 31 -9.99 -25.00 11.24
CA PRO A 31 -10.86 -25.78 12.14
C PRO A 31 -11.59 -24.95 13.21
N ASP A 32 -11.19 -23.70 13.45
CA ASP A 32 -11.82 -22.79 14.39
C ASP A 32 -13.18 -22.28 13.85
N PRO A 33 -14.30 -22.52 14.55
CA PRO A 33 -15.61 -22.02 14.13
C PRO A 33 -15.70 -20.48 14.03
N ASP A 34 -14.80 -19.74 14.68
CA ASP A 34 -14.73 -18.28 14.59
C ASP A 34 -13.90 -17.75 13.41
N ALA A 35 -13.24 -18.62 12.63
CA ALA A 35 -12.33 -18.20 11.57
C ALA A 35 -13.00 -17.33 10.51
N GLU A 36 -14.24 -17.65 10.13
CA GLU A 36 -15.01 -16.86 9.17
C GLU A 36 -15.25 -15.44 9.67
N ARG A 37 -15.66 -15.28 10.93
CA ARG A 37 -15.85 -13.96 11.54
C ARG A 37 -14.54 -13.18 11.57
N LYS A 38 -13.46 -13.80 12.07
CA LYS A 38 -12.13 -13.17 12.19
C LYS A 38 -11.59 -12.69 10.84
N ILE A 39 -11.68 -13.53 9.80
CA ILE A 39 -11.24 -13.17 8.45
C ILE A 39 -12.10 -12.05 7.87
N ASN A 40 -13.42 -12.12 8.01
CA ASN A 40 -14.31 -11.07 7.50
C ASN A 40 -13.99 -9.71 8.14
N GLU A 41 -13.63 -9.66 9.42
CA GLU A 41 -13.21 -8.42 10.07
C GLU A 41 -11.89 -7.88 9.49
N VAL A 42 -10.88 -8.74 9.27
CA VAL A 42 -9.61 -8.33 8.64
C VAL A 42 -9.84 -7.85 7.20
N VAL A 43 -10.66 -8.56 6.42
CA VAL A 43 -11.02 -8.18 5.06
C VAL A 43 -11.80 -6.86 5.02
N ALA A 44 -12.71 -6.62 5.98
CA ALA A 44 -13.43 -5.36 6.08
C ALA A 44 -12.47 -4.18 6.32
N ASN A 45 -11.49 -4.34 7.21
CA ASN A 45 -10.47 -3.31 7.42
C ASN A 45 -9.57 -3.14 6.19
N ALA A 46 -9.20 -4.23 5.50
CA ALA A 46 -8.42 -4.15 4.27
C ALA A 46 -9.16 -3.42 3.14
N ARG A 47 -10.48 -3.65 2.97
CA ARG A 47 -11.33 -2.92 2.00
C ARG A 47 -11.36 -1.42 2.25
N ARG A 48 -11.24 -1.01 3.52
CA ARG A 48 -11.15 0.38 3.93
C ARG A 48 -9.78 0.99 3.60
N SER A 49 -8.68 0.27 3.87
CA SER A 49 -7.33 0.84 3.88
C SER A 49 -6.54 0.62 2.59
N LEU A 50 -6.54 -0.58 2.01
CA LEU A 50 -5.68 -0.92 0.86
C LEU A 50 -6.03 -0.10 -0.41
N PRO A 51 -7.31 0.08 -0.81
CA PRO A 51 -7.64 0.90 -1.96
C PRO A 51 -7.18 2.37 -1.85
N SER A 52 -7.10 2.90 -0.62
CA SER A 52 -6.67 4.29 -0.37
C SER A 52 -5.21 4.57 -0.70
N LEU A 53 -4.36 3.52 -0.82
CA LEU A 53 -2.98 3.66 -1.28
C LEU A 53 -2.90 4.13 -2.73
N TYR A 54 -3.93 3.87 -3.53
CA TYR A 54 -3.92 4.07 -4.97
C TYR A 54 -4.72 5.31 -5.38
N ASP A 55 -4.32 5.90 -6.49
CA ASP A 55 -5.03 6.96 -7.20
C ASP A 55 -5.82 6.38 -8.40
N ARG A 56 -5.89 5.04 -8.49
CA ARG A 56 -6.71 4.26 -9.41
C ARG A 56 -7.56 3.25 -8.64
N LEU A 57 -8.73 2.91 -9.18
CA LEU A 57 -9.54 1.80 -8.65
C LEU A 57 -8.76 0.50 -8.81
N MET A 58 -8.75 -0.28 -7.72
CA MET A 58 -8.25 -1.65 -7.75
C MET A 58 -9.10 -2.51 -8.68
N PRO A 59 -8.57 -3.66 -9.15
CA PRO A 59 -9.35 -4.64 -9.90
C PRO A 59 -10.62 -5.06 -9.15
N THR A 60 -11.59 -5.61 -9.89
CA THR A 60 -12.77 -6.22 -9.29
C THR A 60 -12.35 -7.31 -8.29
N GLU A 61 -12.90 -7.25 -7.09
CA GLU A 61 -12.64 -8.21 -6.02
C GLU A 61 -13.01 -9.63 -6.47
N GLY A 62 -12.22 -10.62 -6.04
CA GLY A 62 -12.55 -12.02 -6.26
C GLY A 62 -13.64 -12.54 -5.33
N THR A 63 -13.88 -13.85 -5.34
CA THR A 63 -14.84 -14.49 -4.42
C THR A 63 -14.13 -15.10 -3.21
N LEU A 64 -14.61 -14.81 -2.00
CA LEU A 64 -14.17 -15.44 -0.75
C LEU A 64 -15.09 -16.61 -0.39
N THR A 65 -14.52 -17.78 -0.09
CA THR A 65 -15.26 -18.99 0.30
C THR A 65 -14.59 -19.69 1.48
N PHE A 66 -15.40 -20.29 2.35
CA PHE A 66 -14.94 -21.07 3.51
C PHE A 66 -15.29 -22.54 3.31
N HIS A 67 -14.35 -23.42 3.64
CA HIS A 67 -14.46 -24.85 3.39
C HIS A 67 -14.26 -25.63 4.70
N ALA A 68 -15.07 -26.68 4.89
CA ALA A 68 -14.98 -27.54 6.06
C ALA A 68 -13.79 -28.51 6.01
N GLU A 69 -13.31 -28.83 4.80
CA GLU A 69 -12.20 -29.75 4.58
C GLU A 69 -11.06 -29.04 3.84
N MET A 70 -9.81 -29.28 4.28
CA MET A 70 -8.63 -28.65 3.68
C MET A 70 -8.47 -29.00 2.19
N ALA A 71 -8.82 -30.24 1.81
CA ALA A 71 -8.75 -30.73 0.44
C ALA A 71 -9.58 -29.87 -0.53
N ASP A 72 -10.77 -29.43 -0.12
CA ASP A 72 -11.66 -28.60 -0.93
C ASP A 72 -11.10 -27.19 -1.11
N ALA A 73 -10.51 -26.63 -0.06
CA ALA A 73 -9.87 -25.31 -0.13
C ALA A 73 -8.68 -25.30 -1.09
N VAL A 74 -7.77 -26.27 -0.97
CA VAL A 74 -6.51 -26.33 -1.75
C VAL A 74 -6.70 -26.82 -3.19
N SER A 75 -7.79 -27.52 -3.49
CA SER A 75 -8.06 -28.05 -4.83
C SER A 75 -8.05 -26.96 -5.90
N GLY A 76 -7.18 -27.11 -6.92
CA GLY A 76 -7.04 -26.15 -8.01
C GLY A 76 -6.49 -24.77 -7.61
N ALA A 77 -5.87 -24.63 -6.44
CA ALA A 77 -5.20 -23.39 -6.04
C ALA A 77 -3.87 -23.20 -6.78
N ASP A 78 -3.63 -21.99 -7.28
CA ASP A 78 -2.35 -21.56 -7.85
C ASP A 78 -1.33 -21.23 -6.73
N TRP A 79 -1.84 -20.81 -5.58
CA TRP A 79 -1.09 -20.46 -4.37
C TRP A 79 -1.78 -21.07 -3.14
N VAL A 80 -1.03 -21.72 -2.26
CA VAL A 80 -1.50 -22.16 -0.94
C VAL A 80 -0.63 -21.49 0.12
N GLN A 81 -1.25 -20.76 1.05
CA GLN A 81 -0.57 -20.11 2.16
C GLN A 81 -0.95 -20.76 3.48
N GLU A 82 0.03 -21.37 4.14
CA GLU A 82 -0.07 -21.89 5.51
C GLU A 82 0.21 -20.76 6.51
N SER A 83 -0.73 -20.51 7.43
CA SER A 83 -0.66 -19.48 8.48
C SER A 83 -1.18 -20.01 9.83
N ILE A 84 -0.89 -21.28 10.14
CA ILE A 84 -1.24 -21.95 11.38
C ILE A 84 -0.25 -21.60 12.51
N PRO A 85 -0.54 -21.93 13.77
CA PRO A 85 0.33 -21.65 14.90
C PRO A 85 1.79 -22.11 14.73
N GLU A 86 2.70 -21.40 15.38
CA GLU A 86 4.16 -21.59 15.29
C GLU A 86 4.64 -22.84 16.07
N ARG A 87 4.16 -24.02 15.65
CA ARG A 87 4.51 -25.32 16.23
C ARG A 87 5.00 -26.25 15.12
N LEU A 88 6.28 -26.64 15.16
CA LEU A 88 6.92 -27.37 14.07
C LEU A 88 6.22 -28.68 13.71
N GLU A 89 5.85 -29.50 14.70
CA GLU A 89 5.14 -30.77 14.46
C GLU A 89 3.78 -30.58 13.76
N LEU A 90 3.04 -29.53 14.14
CA LEU A 90 1.77 -29.19 13.51
C LEU A 90 1.99 -28.76 12.06
N LYS A 91 3.00 -27.91 11.81
CA LYS A 91 3.38 -27.48 10.47
C LYS A 91 3.82 -28.64 9.59
N HIS A 92 4.59 -29.60 10.12
CA HIS A 92 4.94 -30.82 9.38
C HIS A 92 3.71 -31.56 8.87
N ASN A 93 2.73 -31.82 9.74
CA ASN A 93 1.52 -32.55 9.37
C ASN A 93 0.73 -31.80 8.29
N VAL A 94 0.50 -30.50 8.49
CA VAL A 94 -0.29 -29.67 7.59
C VAL A 94 0.42 -29.45 6.25
N LEU A 95 1.71 -29.12 6.25
CA LEU A 95 2.47 -28.87 5.01
C LEU A 95 2.67 -30.14 4.18
N CYS A 96 2.80 -31.32 4.80
CA CYS A 96 2.82 -32.58 4.07
C CYS A 96 1.48 -32.84 3.38
N ALA A 97 0.37 -32.70 4.11
CA ALA A 97 -0.96 -32.86 3.54
C ALA A 97 -1.25 -31.84 2.41
N ILE A 98 -0.85 -30.57 2.57
CA ILE A 98 -0.94 -29.56 1.51
C ILE A 98 -0.09 -29.98 0.29
N SER A 99 1.12 -30.51 0.51
CA SER A 99 2.02 -30.91 -0.57
C SER A 99 1.45 -32.05 -1.41
N GLU A 100 0.69 -32.95 -0.80
CA GLU A 100 -0.03 -34.06 -1.45
C GLU A 100 -1.30 -33.62 -2.17
N LEU A 101 -2.08 -32.71 -1.57
CA LEU A 101 -3.40 -32.29 -2.07
C LEU A 101 -3.33 -31.18 -3.11
N ALA A 102 -2.35 -30.27 -3.00
CA ALA A 102 -2.21 -29.13 -3.90
C ALA A 102 -1.62 -29.56 -5.26
N ALA A 103 -1.98 -28.83 -6.32
CA ALA A 103 -1.43 -29.06 -7.65
C ALA A 103 0.10 -29.03 -7.64
N ALA A 104 0.73 -29.89 -8.44
CA ALA A 104 2.19 -30.06 -8.44
C ALA A 104 2.96 -28.77 -8.72
N ASP A 105 2.37 -27.85 -9.48
CA ASP A 105 2.93 -26.55 -9.81
C ASP A 105 2.46 -25.41 -8.89
N ALA A 106 1.53 -25.65 -7.96
CA ALA A 106 1.10 -24.64 -6.99
C ALA A 106 2.28 -24.20 -6.11
N VAL A 107 2.34 -22.90 -5.82
CA VAL A 107 3.27 -22.37 -4.81
C VAL A 107 2.70 -22.66 -3.43
N ILE A 108 3.47 -23.31 -2.57
CA ILE A 108 3.11 -23.55 -1.17
C ILE A 108 4.01 -22.66 -0.30
N GLY A 109 3.42 -21.62 0.28
CA GLY A 109 4.09 -20.69 1.18
C GLY A 109 3.74 -21.00 2.64
N SER A 110 4.73 -20.94 3.55
CA SER A 110 4.51 -20.86 4.99
C SER A 110 4.74 -19.43 5.47
N SER A 111 3.84 -18.93 6.31
CA SER A 111 3.96 -17.64 7.00
C SER A 111 4.84 -17.69 8.25
N THR A 112 5.61 -18.76 8.47
CA THR A 112 6.48 -18.91 9.66
C THR A 112 7.40 -17.71 9.82
N SER A 113 7.48 -17.23 11.07
CA SER A 113 8.38 -16.14 11.46
C SER A 113 9.73 -16.67 11.94
N GLY A 114 9.83 -17.94 12.34
CA GLY A 114 11.05 -18.50 12.93
C GLY A 114 11.73 -19.62 12.13
N PHE A 115 10.97 -20.57 11.58
CA PHE A 115 11.52 -21.83 11.08
C PHE A 115 12.17 -21.70 9.70
N LYS A 116 13.26 -22.46 9.51
CA LYS A 116 13.93 -22.57 8.22
C LYS A 116 13.14 -23.47 7.27
N PRO A 117 13.20 -23.24 5.94
CA PRO A 117 12.65 -24.18 4.95
C PRO A 117 13.14 -25.62 5.13
N SER A 118 14.41 -25.83 5.50
CA SER A 118 14.95 -27.17 5.76
C SER A 118 14.26 -27.89 6.93
N GLU A 119 13.84 -27.15 7.95
CA GLU A 119 13.08 -27.68 9.09
C GLU A 119 11.65 -27.98 8.69
N LEU A 120 10.96 -27.02 8.04
CA LEU A 120 9.58 -27.20 7.57
C LEU A 120 9.41 -28.40 6.65
N ASN A 121 10.38 -28.61 5.76
CA ASN A 121 10.34 -29.68 4.76
C ASN A 121 10.96 -30.99 5.27
N GLY A 122 11.38 -31.07 6.54
CA GLY A 122 12.05 -32.24 7.12
C GLY A 122 11.24 -33.55 7.12
N LYS A 123 9.93 -33.47 6.83
CA LYS A 123 9.02 -34.62 6.66
C LYS A 123 8.55 -34.87 5.23
N GLY A 124 9.14 -34.20 4.24
CA GLY A 124 8.84 -34.40 2.82
C GLY A 124 7.87 -33.40 2.21
N ALA A 125 7.53 -32.31 2.92
CA ALA A 125 6.82 -31.19 2.32
C ALA A 125 7.69 -30.45 1.28
N ARG A 126 7.06 -29.67 0.40
CA ARG A 126 7.73 -28.86 -0.64
C ARG A 126 7.45 -27.35 -0.52
N ALA A 127 7.35 -26.87 0.72
CA ALA A 127 7.01 -25.49 1.01
C ALA A 127 8.23 -24.56 0.88
N ILE A 128 7.98 -23.31 0.47
CA ILE A 128 8.88 -22.19 0.71
C ILE A 128 8.40 -21.40 1.92
N VAL A 129 9.29 -20.65 2.55
CA VAL A 129 8.89 -19.57 3.44
C VAL A 129 8.45 -18.39 2.57
N ALA A 130 7.26 -17.86 2.87
CA ALA A 130 6.73 -16.62 2.34
C ALA A 130 6.23 -15.79 3.52
N HIS A 131 7.18 -15.22 4.26
CA HIS A 131 6.95 -14.54 5.52
C HIS A 131 6.50 -13.08 5.28
N PRO A 132 5.25 -12.72 5.61
CA PRO A 132 4.75 -11.35 5.46
C PRO A 132 4.94 -10.54 6.74
N PHE A 133 4.59 -9.25 6.70
CA PHE A 133 4.54 -8.39 7.88
C PHE A 133 3.11 -7.87 8.11
N ASN A 134 2.66 -7.86 9.36
CA ASN A 134 1.32 -7.41 9.72
C ASN A 134 1.23 -5.87 9.72
N PRO A 135 0.23 -5.23 9.07
CA PRO A 135 -0.84 -5.82 8.27
C PRO A 135 -0.41 -6.24 6.86
N VAL A 136 -0.59 -7.52 6.54
CA VAL A 136 -0.15 -8.15 5.27
C VAL A 136 -0.75 -7.48 4.04
N TYR A 137 -1.96 -6.93 4.16
CA TYR A 137 -2.61 -6.25 3.05
C TYR A 137 -2.04 -4.85 2.78
N LEU A 138 -1.28 -4.21 3.69
CA LEU A 138 -0.62 -2.91 3.46
C LEU A 138 0.89 -3.03 3.32
N LEU A 139 1.57 -3.69 4.27
CA LEU A 139 3.03 -3.77 4.28
C LEU A 139 3.52 -4.69 3.15
N PRO A 140 4.29 -4.17 2.18
CA PRO A 140 4.54 -4.92 0.95
C PRO A 140 5.61 -6.00 1.11
N LEU A 141 6.49 -5.91 2.11
CA LEU A 141 7.62 -6.84 2.23
C LEU A 141 7.14 -8.29 2.44
N VAL A 142 7.72 -9.22 1.67
CA VAL A 142 7.60 -10.66 1.90
C VAL A 142 8.98 -11.27 1.81
N GLU A 143 9.47 -11.88 2.88
CA GLU A 143 10.73 -12.62 2.87
C GLU A 143 10.51 -14.02 2.27
N LEU A 144 11.26 -14.33 1.21
CA LEU A 144 11.19 -15.58 0.48
C LEU A 144 12.43 -16.43 0.74
N VAL A 145 12.24 -17.66 1.19
CA VAL A 145 13.33 -18.61 1.48
C VAL A 145 12.93 -20.02 1.04
N GLY A 146 13.79 -20.74 0.33
CA GLY A 146 13.52 -22.11 -0.10
C GLY A 146 14.13 -22.40 -1.48
N ASP A 147 13.49 -23.30 -2.23
CA ASP A 147 13.92 -23.64 -3.59
C ASP A 147 13.98 -22.41 -4.51
N ALA A 148 15.06 -22.29 -5.28
CA ALA A 148 15.32 -21.11 -6.11
C ALA A 148 14.29 -20.93 -7.24
N GLY A 149 13.83 -22.03 -7.84
CA GLY A 149 12.81 -21.99 -8.89
C GLY A 149 11.45 -21.60 -8.34
N VAL A 150 11.06 -22.17 -7.20
CA VAL A 150 9.77 -21.87 -6.54
C VAL A 150 9.76 -20.45 -5.99
N THR A 151 10.83 -19.99 -5.33
CA THR A 151 10.92 -18.60 -4.82
C THR A 151 10.94 -17.56 -5.96
N ALA A 152 11.56 -17.85 -7.10
CA ALA A 152 11.49 -16.98 -8.28
C ALA A 152 10.05 -16.89 -8.82
N LYS A 153 9.36 -18.02 -8.98
CA LYS A 153 7.93 -18.05 -9.36
C LYS A 153 7.06 -17.27 -8.38
N ALA A 154 7.29 -17.47 -7.08
CA ALA A 154 6.56 -16.79 -6.02
C ALA A 154 6.79 -15.27 -6.05
N ALA A 155 8.02 -14.83 -6.25
CA ALA A 155 8.37 -13.42 -6.37
C ALA A 155 7.61 -12.74 -7.53
N ASP A 156 7.50 -13.39 -8.69
CA ASP A 156 6.79 -12.81 -9.83
C ASP A 156 5.28 -12.74 -9.64
N ILE A 157 4.69 -13.69 -8.91
CA ILE A 157 3.29 -13.62 -8.48
C ILE A 157 3.09 -12.48 -7.48
N LEU A 158 3.93 -12.41 -6.45
CA LEU A 158 3.83 -11.41 -5.38
C LEU A 158 4.00 -9.97 -5.88
N LYS A 159 4.89 -9.72 -6.85
CA LYS A 159 5.01 -8.40 -7.49
C LYS A 159 3.71 -7.96 -8.17
N LYS A 160 2.99 -8.89 -8.82
CA LYS A 160 1.69 -8.60 -9.47
C LYS A 160 0.57 -8.34 -8.47
N LEU A 161 0.75 -8.75 -7.22
CA LEU A 161 -0.13 -8.45 -6.09
C LEU A 161 0.31 -7.18 -5.36
N GLY A 162 1.34 -6.48 -5.83
CA GLY A 162 1.90 -5.26 -5.22
C GLY A 162 2.77 -5.49 -3.99
N MET A 163 3.25 -6.71 -3.80
CA MET A 163 4.19 -7.04 -2.73
C MET A 163 5.64 -6.85 -3.21
N PHE A 164 6.56 -6.72 -2.27
CA PHE A 164 8.00 -6.64 -2.46
C PHE A 164 8.66 -7.93 -1.96
N PRO A 165 8.90 -8.91 -2.85
CA PRO A 165 9.58 -10.14 -2.47
C PRO A 165 11.06 -9.89 -2.23
N LEU A 166 11.53 -10.16 -1.01
CA LEU A 166 12.93 -10.17 -0.63
C LEU A 166 13.41 -11.63 -0.56
N ILE A 167 14.11 -12.09 -1.60
CA ILE A 167 14.64 -13.45 -1.63
C ILE A 167 15.92 -13.52 -0.78
N LEU A 168 15.88 -14.32 0.28
CA LEU A 168 17.03 -14.55 1.13
C LEU A 168 18.01 -15.49 0.42
N ARG A 169 19.30 -15.15 0.52
CA ARG A 169 20.38 -15.94 -0.08
C ARG A 169 20.67 -17.22 0.70
N LYS A 170 20.38 -17.23 1.99
CA LYS A 170 20.57 -18.35 2.91
C LYS A 170 19.43 -18.35 3.90
N GLU A 171 18.96 -19.55 4.23
CA GLU A 171 18.08 -19.71 5.37
C GLU A 171 18.82 -19.40 6.67
N ILE A 172 18.10 -18.81 7.62
CA ILE A 172 18.56 -18.48 8.95
C ILE A 172 17.32 -18.43 9.86
N ASP A 173 17.49 -18.75 11.14
CA ASP A 173 16.42 -18.59 12.12
C ASP A 173 15.97 -17.12 12.19
N ALA A 174 14.66 -16.92 12.17
CA ALA A 174 14.00 -15.61 12.20
C ALA A 174 14.34 -14.66 11.03
N HIS A 175 14.78 -15.20 9.89
CA HIS A 175 14.94 -14.47 8.62
C HIS A 175 15.81 -13.21 8.75
N ILE A 176 15.54 -12.11 8.04
CA ILE A 176 16.33 -10.87 8.17
C ILE A 176 15.59 -9.87 9.06
N ALA A 177 14.35 -9.53 8.73
CA ALA A 177 13.64 -8.45 9.39
C ALA A 177 13.24 -8.81 10.82
N ASP A 178 12.76 -10.03 11.08
CA ASP A 178 12.40 -10.46 12.44
C ASP A 178 13.63 -10.52 13.36
N ARG A 179 14.82 -10.86 12.85
CA ARG A 179 16.06 -10.72 13.64
C ARG A 179 16.35 -9.29 14.07
N LEU A 180 16.04 -8.31 13.23
CA LEU A 180 16.22 -6.89 13.56
C LEU A 180 15.16 -6.42 14.56
N LEU A 181 13.90 -6.84 14.38
CA LEU A 181 12.82 -6.56 15.33
C LEU A 181 13.12 -7.17 16.71
N GLU A 182 13.56 -8.43 16.73
CA GLU A 182 13.93 -9.14 17.94
C GLU A 182 15.09 -8.48 18.68
N ALA A 183 16.08 -7.95 17.95
CA ALA A 183 17.18 -7.20 18.56
C ALA A 183 16.69 -5.96 19.33
N VAL A 184 15.77 -5.19 18.73
CA VAL A 184 15.17 -4.03 19.39
C VAL A 184 14.28 -4.45 20.56
N TRP A 185 13.49 -5.52 20.39
CA TRP A 185 12.61 -6.05 21.42
C TRP A 185 13.37 -6.50 22.67
N ARG A 186 14.43 -7.30 22.50
CA ARG A 186 15.24 -7.79 23.63
C ARG A 186 15.88 -6.66 24.44
N GLU A 187 16.39 -5.65 23.75
CA GLU A 187 16.94 -4.47 24.44
C GLU A 187 15.84 -3.73 25.21
N SER A 188 14.66 -3.57 24.59
CA SER A 188 13.51 -2.91 25.20
C SER A 188 13.06 -3.61 26.49
N LEU A 189 13.05 -4.96 26.50
CA LEU A 189 12.74 -5.74 27.70
C LEU A 189 13.68 -5.44 28.86
N TRP A 190 14.98 -5.30 28.59
CA TRP A 190 15.97 -4.93 29.60
C TRP A 190 15.78 -3.50 30.10
N LEU A 191 15.50 -2.55 29.21
CA LEU A 191 15.26 -1.16 29.59
C LEU A 191 14.05 -1.03 30.53
N VAL A 192 12.98 -1.80 30.27
CA VAL A 192 11.81 -1.85 31.17
C VAL A 192 12.16 -2.52 32.49
N LYS A 193 12.77 -3.72 32.45
CA LYS A 193 13.10 -4.49 33.64
C LYS A 193 14.03 -3.73 34.59
N ASP A 194 15.04 -3.06 34.04
CA ASP A 194 16.02 -2.31 34.81
C ASP A 194 15.49 -0.92 35.26
N GLY A 195 14.24 -0.58 34.90
CA GLY A 195 13.60 0.69 35.26
C GLY A 195 14.21 1.91 34.56
N VAL A 196 14.87 1.72 33.42
CA VAL A 196 15.48 2.79 32.62
C VAL A 196 14.44 3.56 31.82
N ALA A 197 13.40 2.87 31.33
CA ALA A 197 12.31 3.46 30.58
C ALA A 197 11.02 2.65 30.73
N THR A 198 9.88 3.31 30.57
CA THR A 198 8.56 2.70 30.39
C THR A 198 8.35 2.25 28.95
N THR A 199 7.32 1.42 28.72
CA THR A 199 6.90 1.03 27.36
C THR A 199 6.57 2.24 26.48
N GLU A 200 5.88 3.25 27.02
CA GLU A 200 5.56 4.48 26.30
C GLU A 200 6.82 5.28 25.92
N GLU A 201 7.78 5.43 26.83
CA GLU A 201 9.03 6.15 26.56
C GLU A 201 9.87 5.47 25.47
N ILE A 202 9.90 4.13 25.46
CA ILE A 202 10.56 3.35 24.40
C ILE A 202 9.84 3.57 23.07
N ASP A 203 8.50 3.49 23.06
CA ASP A 203 7.70 3.72 21.86
C ASP A 203 7.89 5.13 21.31
N GLU A 204 7.94 6.16 22.16
CA GLU A 204 8.18 7.55 21.75
C GLU A 204 9.60 7.75 21.21
N ALA A 205 10.61 7.09 21.81
CA ALA A 205 11.97 7.11 21.27
C ALA A 205 12.04 6.53 19.84
N ILE A 206 11.21 5.52 19.54
CA ILE A 206 11.08 4.98 18.18
C ILE A 206 10.30 5.94 17.28
N ARG A 207 9.07 6.30 17.68
CA ARG A 207 8.12 7.08 16.86
C ARG A 207 8.62 8.48 16.54
N MET A 208 9.27 9.16 17.50
CA MET A 208 9.73 10.54 17.37
C MET A 208 11.15 10.67 16.81
N ALA A 209 11.90 9.57 16.62
CA ALA A 209 13.29 9.63 16.15
C ALA A 209 13.61 8.70 14.99
N PHE A 210 14.05 7.46 15.25
CA PHE A 210 14.63 6.61 14.20
C PHE A 210 13.58 5.85 13.38
N GLY A 211 12.40 5.56 13.95
CA GLY A 211 11.33 4.86 13.24
C GLY A 211 10.88 5.59 11.98
N ILE A 212 10.63 6.90 12.07
CA ILE A 212 10.20 7.69 10.91
C ILE A 212 11.31 7.88 9.86
N ARG A 213 12.59 7.87 10.27
CA ARG A 213 13.71 7.82 9.31
C ARG A 213 13.77 6.49 8.58
N TRP A 214 13.58 5.38 9.30
CA TRP A 214 13.59 4.03 8.74
C TRP A 214 12.42 3.74 7.81
N ALA A 215 11.27 4.37 8.02
CA ALA A 215 10.11 4.26 7.14
C ALA A 215 10.40 4.67 5.69
N GLN A 216 11.34 5.61 5.49
CA GLN A 216 11.70 6.14 4.17
C GLN A 216 13.09 5.73 3.68
N MET A 217 14.05 5.50 4.59
CA MET A 217 15.43 5.10 4.26
C MET A 217 15.98 4.06 5.24
N GLY A 218 16.55 2.99 4.72
CA GLY A 218 17.08 1.90 5.55
C GLY A 218 18.28 2.30 6.42
N LEU A 219 18.69 1.40 7.32
CA LEU A 219 19.80 1.61 8.27
C LEU A 219 21.08 2.12 7.58
N PHE A 220 21.52 1.43 6.53
CA PHE A 220 22.77 1.76 5.84
C PHE A 220 22.71 3.07 5.06
N GLU A 221 21.55 3.42 4.51
CA GLU A 221 21.39 4.71 3.82
C GLU A 221 21.39 5.87 4.81
N THR A 222 20.70 5.69 5.94
CA THR A 222 20.68 6.66 7.05
C THR A 222 22.09 6.91 7.58
N TYR A 223 22.88 5.85 7.80
CA TYR A 223 24.27 5.98 8.28
C TYR A 223 25.23 6.52 7.21
N ARG A 224 24.94 6.28 5.93
CA ARG A 224 25.70 6.90 4.83
C ARG A 224 25.60 8.42 4.88
N ILE A 225 24.40 8.97 5.11
CA ILE A 225 24.19 10.42 5.28
C ILE A 225 24.85 10.92 6.56
N ALA A 226 24.77 10.16 7.65
CA ALA A 226 25.42 10.52 8.91
C ALA A 226 26.96 10.62 8.78
N GLY A 227 27.57 9.91 7.81
CA GLY A 227 28.98 10.05 7.47
C GLY A 227 29.35 11.27 6.62
N GLY A 228 28.40 12.15 6.29
CA GLY A 228 28.61 13.34 5.45
C GLY A 228 29.02 13.00 4.01
N GLU A 229 29.67 13.94 3.32
CA GLU A 229 30.11 13.76 1.92
C GLU A 229 31.06 12.56 1.74
N ALA A 230 31.83 12.23 2.79
CA ALA A 230 32.74 11.08 2.80
C ALA A 230 32.01 9.73 2.99
N GLY A 231 30.73 9.76 3.35
CA GLY A 231 29.80 8.63 3.34
C GLY A 231 30.11 7.54 4.37
N MET A 232 29.66 6.32 4.07
CA MET A 232 29.67 5.18 5.00
C MET A 232 31.06 4.85 5.56
N LYS A 233 32.12 4.96 4.75
CA LYS A 233 33.48 4.65 5.21
C LYS A 233 33.92 5.60 6.32
N HIS A 234 33.55 6.88 6.22
CA HIS A 234 33.84 7.86 7.26
C HIS A 234 33.01 7.59 8.52
N PHE A 235 31.72 7.31 8.37
CA PHE A 235 30.86 6.91 9.48
C PHE A 235 31.45 5.70 10.24
N MET A 236 31.88 4.66 9.53
CA MET A 236 32.51 3.49 10.14
C MET A 236 33.84 3.81 10.81
N ALA A 237 34.67 4.71 10.27
CA ALA A 237 35.92 5.10 10.90
C ALA A 237 35.67 5.88 12.21
N GLN A 238 34.61 6.69 12.25
CA GLN A 238 34.25 7.50 13.41
C GLN A 238 33.57 6.67 14.52
N PHE A 239 32.60 5.83 14.17
CA PHE A 239 31.76 5.11 15.13
C PHE A 239 32.10 3.62 15.27
N GLY A 240 32.89 3.06 14.37
CA GLY A 240 33.35 1.67 14.43
C GLY A 240 34.04 1.30 15.74
N PRO A 241 34.93 2.15 16.31
CA PRO A 241 35.54 1.87 17.61
C PRO A 241 34.54 1.76 18.77
N ALA A 242 33.36 2.37 18.66
CA ALA A 242 32.33 2.31 19.70
C ALA A 242 31.53 1.01 19.68
N LEU A 243 31.65 0.18 18.62
CA LEU A 243 30.99 -1.12 18.55
C LEU A 243 31.53 -2.13 19.58
N GLU A 244 32.71 -1.87 20.15
CA GLU A 244 33.29 -2.67 21.24
C GLU A 244 32.75 -2.28 22.62
N TRP A 245 32.00 -1.17 22.72
CA TRP A 245 31.49 -0.69 23.99
C TRP A 245 30.24 -1.47 24.42
N PRO A 246 30.07 -1.76 25.73
CA PRO A 246 28.98 -2.60 26.23
C PRO A 246 27.67 -1.80 26.37
N TRP A 247 27.19 -1.22 25.26
CA TRP A 247 26.00 -0.36 25.27
C TRP A 247 24.67 -1.10 25.36
N THR A 248 24.62 -2.35 24.90
CA THR A 248 23.37 -3.09 24.73
C THR A 248 23.50 -4.51 25.28
N LYS A 249 22.39 -5.11 25.70
CA LYS A 249 22.29 -6.49 26.20
C LYS A 249 21.73 -7.47 25.16
N LEU A 250 21.93 -7.20 23.86
CA LEU A 250 21.30 -7.93 22.73
C LEU A 250 21.38 -9.47 22.77
N MET A 251 22.45 -10.03 23.35
CA MET A 251 22.67 -11.48 23.39
C MET A 251 22.00 -12.17 24.58
N ASP A 252 21.39 -11.41 25.50
CA ASP A 252 20.73 -11.91 26.70
C ASP A 252 19.25 -11.50 26.70
N VAL A 253 18.42 -12.26 27.41
CA VAL A 253 17.02 -11.92 27.65
C VAL A 253 16.76 -11.95 29.14
N PRO A 254 15.99 -11.00 29.68
CA PRO A 254 15.61 -11.11 31.07
C PRO A 254 14.81 -12.40 31.29
N GLU A 255 14.88 -12.94 32.51
CA GLU A 255 13.93 -13.97 32.94
C GLU A 255 12.51 -13.48 32.66
N PHE A 256 11.80 -14.24 31.82
CA PHE A 256 10.48 -13.89 31.33
C PHE A 256 9.43 -14.54 32.23
N ASP A 257 9.27 -13.96 33.42
CA ASP A 257 8.38 -14.41 34.47
C ASP A 257 7.04 -13.65 34.47
N ASP A 258 6.11 -14.11 35.32
CA ASP A 258 4.78 -13.50 35.45
C ASP A 258 4.84 -12.04 35.95
N GLU A 259 5.90 -11.67 36.69
CA GLU A 259 6.09 -10.30 37.19
C GLU A 259 6.42 -9.36 36.03
N LEU A 260 7.40 -9.70 35.20
CA LEU A 260 7.77 -8.92 34.02
C LEU A 260 6.62 -8.85 33.01
N VAL A 261 5.91 -9.97 32.79
CA VAL A 261 4.71 -10.00 31.93
C VAL A 261 3.63 -9.05 32.46
N GLY A 262 3.32 -9.11 33.75
CA GLY A 262 2.34 -8.24 34.39
C GLY A 262 2.74 -6.75 34.32
N LEU A 263 4.02 -6.44 34.50
CA LEU A 263 4.55 -5.09 34.39
C LEU A 263 4.37 -4.52 32.97
N ILE A 264 4.81 -5.26 31.95
CA ILE A 264 4.71 -4.83 30.55
C ILE A 264 3.25 -4.71 30.12
N ALA A 265 2.42 -5.70 30.43
CA ALA A 265 1.00 -5.69 30.10
C ALA A 265 0.29 -4.49 30.77
N GLY A 266 0.54 -4.27 32.06
CA GLY A 266 -0.03 -3.15 32.80
C GLY A 266 0.38 -1.78 32.23
N GLN A 267 1.65 -1.61 31.83
CA GLN A 267 2.08 -0.37 31.19
C GLN A 267 1.47 -0.19 29.79
N SER A 268 1.38 -1.27 29.00
CA SER A 268 0.73 -1.24 27.68
C SER A 268 -0.75 -0.86 27.76
N ASP A 269 -1.48 -1.44 28.73
CA ASP A 269 -2.88 -1.12 29.00
C ASP A 269 -3.04 0.33 29.48
N ALA A 270 -2.12 0.84 30.31
CA ALA A 270 -2.16 2.23 30.75
C ALA A 270 -1.98 3.22 29.57
N GLN A 271 -1.11 2.88 28.62
CA GLN A 271 -0.83 3.70 27.43
C GLN A 271 -2.00 3.71 26.45
N SER A 272 -2.54 2.53 26.09
CA SER A 272 -3.47 2.39 24.95
C SER A 272 -4.79 1.69 25.25
N GLY A 273 -5.00 1.17 26.47
CA GLY A 273 -6.19 0.37 26.83
C GLY A 273 -7.52 1.14 26.82
N HIS A 274 -7.49 2.45 26.65
CA HIS A 274 -8.68 3.30 26.44
C HIS A 274 -9.25 3.18 25.02
N MET A 275 -8.53 2.57 24.08
CA MET A 275 -8.96 2.26 22.72
C MET A 275 -9.14 0.76 22.54
N THR A 276 -10.14 0.37 21.75
CA THR A 276 -10.27 -1.01 21.29
C THR A 276 -9.15 -1.36 20.31
N ILE A 277 -8.82 -2.65 20.19
CA ILE A 277 -7.86 -3.15 19.18
C ILE A 277 -8.26 -2.70 17.77
N ARG A 278 -9.56 -2.68 17.45
CA ARG A 278 -10.05 -2.26 16.14
C ARG A 278 -9.80 -0.77 15.87
N GLU A 279 -9.96 0.08 16.87
CA GLU A 279 -9.65 1.52 16.75
C GLU A 279 -8.15 1.74 16.56
N LEU A 280 -7.30 1.00 17.29
CA LEU A 280 -5.85 1.04 17.12
C LEU A 280 -5.42 0.55 15.72
N GLU A 281 -6.05 -0.51 15.19
CA GLU A 281 -5.81 -0.98 13.84
C GLU A 281 -6.20 0.05 12.78
N HIS A 282 -7.35 0.70 12.92
CA HIS A 282 -7.78 1.77 12.01
C HIS A 282 -6.81 2.95 12.04
N LEU A 283 -6.41 3.40 13.24
CA LEU A 283 -5.44 4.48 13.42
C LEU A 283 -4.09 4.13 12.78
N ARG A 284 -3.56 2.93 13.05
CA ARG A 284 -2.31 2.43 12.46
C ARG A 284 -2.40 2.43 10.94
N ASP A 285 -3.45 1.85 10.38
CA ASP A 285 -3.60 1.68 8.95
C ASP A 285 -3.76 3.02 8.21
N ASP A 286 -4.48 3.98 8.78
CA ASP A 286 -4.62 5.33 8.23
C ASP A 286 -3.29 6.05 8.18
N ASN A 287 -2.51 5.96 9.26
CA ASN A 287 -1.18 6.54 9.32
C ASN A 287 -0.22 5.86 8.33
N LEU A 288 -0.28 4.53 8.21
CA LEU A 288 0.50 3.79 7.20
C LEU A 288 0.13 4.23 5.78
N VAL A 289 -1.16 4.35 5.46
CA VAL A 289 -1.63 4.85 4.17
C VAL A 289 -1.09 6.26 3.90
N GLY A 290 -1.21 7.18 4.85
CA GLY A 290 -0.68 8.54 4.73
C GLY A 290 0.82 8.58 4.44
N MET A 291 1.62 7.84 5.23
CA MET A 291 3.07 7.75 5.04
C MET A 291 3.43 7.13 3.68
N MET A 292 2.81 6.01 3.31
CA MET A 292 3.11 5.33 2.05
C MET A 292 2.71 6.17 0.83
N ARG A 293 1.61 6.94 0.91
CA ARG A 293 1.21 7.90 -0.13
C ARG A 293 2.21 9.05 -0.26
N ALA A 294 2.78 9.52 0.85
CA ALA A 294 3.85 10.51 0.79
C ALA A 294 5.09 9.96 0.06
N LEU A 295 5.49 8.72 0.34
CA LEU A 295 6.59 8.04 -0.36
C LEU A 295 6.27 7.75 -1.84
N LYS A 296 5.00 7.52 -2.17
CA LYS A 296 4.55 7.29 -3.56
C LYS A 296 4.92 8.48 -4.45
N LYS A 297 4.84 9.72 -3.95
CA LYS A 297 5.15 10.95 -4.72
C LYS A 297 6.59 10.96 -5.25
N THR A 298 7.54 10.39 -4.52
CA THR A 298 8.96 10.32 -4.91
C THR A 298 9.36 8.95 -5.44
N GLY A 299 8.44 7.97 -5.42
CA GLY A 299 8.73 6.57 -5.76
C GLY A 299 9.71 5.88 -4.80
N SER A 300 9.98 6.44 -3.61
CA SER A 300 10.92 5.87 -2.65
C SER A 300 10.27 4.78 -1.79
N GLY A 301 11.10 3.90 -1.21
CA GLY A 301 10.67 2.85 -0.28
C GLY A 301 9.43 2.07 -0.77
N ALA A 302 8.44 1.95 0.12
CA ALA A 302 7.17 1.28 -0.21
C ALA A 302 6.34 2.02 -1.27
N GLY A 303 6.52 3.35 -1.42
CA GLY A 303 5.86 4.15 -2.44
C GLY A 303 6.18 3.69 -3.87
N GLY A 304 7.43 3.32 -4.13
CA GLY A 304 7.83 2.76 -5.43
C GLY A 304 7.16 1.42 -5.76
N VAL A 305 6.85 0.62 -4.73
CA VAL A 305 6.11 -0.64 -4.90
C VAL A 305 4.67 -0.35 -5.33
N ILE A 306 4.02 0.61 -4.66
CA ILE A 306 2.66 1.06 -4.97
C ILE A 306 2.58 1.57 -6.41
N SER A 307 3.50 2.46 -6.82
CA SER A 307 3.50 3.01 -8.19
C SER A 307 3.65 1.93 -9.26
N ARG A 308 4.54 0.94 -9.06
CA ARG A 308 4.70 -0.18 -10.01
C ARG A 308 3.46 -1.07 -10.08
N HIS A 309 2.80 -1.29 -8.94
CA HIS A 309 1.60 -2.09 -8.88
C HIS A 309 0.41 -1.40 -9.55
N GLU A 310 0.22 -0.10 -9.31
CA GLU A 310 -0.88 0.70 -9.84
C GLU A 310 -0.93 0.73 -11.37
N VAL A 311 0.23 0.65 -12.04
CA VAL A 311 0.32 0.56 -13.50
C VAL A 311 -0.37 -0.70 -14.05
N THR A 312 -0.50 -1.75 -13.25
CA THR A 312 -1.15 -3.01 -13.65
C THR A 312 -2.69 -2.94 -13.55
N PHE A 313 -3.24 -1.90 -12.93
CA PHE A 313 -4.68 -1.79 -12.72
C PHE A 313 -5.42 -1.49 -14.02
N PRO A 314 -6.66 -2.01 -14.16
CA PRO A 314 -7.45 -1.81 -15.37
C PRO A 314 -7.75 -0.32 -15.59
N VAL A 315 -7.42 0.17 -16.77
CA VAL A 315 -7.84 1.51 -17.20
C VAL A 315 -9.31 1.43 -17.60
N HIS A 316 -10.17 2.20 -16.93
CA HIS A 316 -11.58 2.27 -17.26
C HIS A 316 -11.74 3.00 -18.59
N LYS A 317 -11.90 2.23 -19.67
CA LYS A 317 -12.26 2.71 -20.98
C LYS A 317 -13.75 2.44 -21.11
N ASN A 318 -14.59 3.47 -21.05
CA ASN A 318 -15.93 3.55 -21.66
C ASN A 318 -16.87 4.43 -20.84
N THR A 319 -16.87 5.72 -21.16
CA THR A 319 -17.95 6.67 -20.89
C THR A 319 -18.00 7.68 -22.05
N VAL A 320 -19.08 8.43 -22.17
CA VAL A 320 -19.25 9.49 -23.19
C VAL A 320 -18.14 10.56 -23.09
N LEU A 321 -17.71 10.86 -21.86
CA LEU A 321 -16.53 11.69 -21.57
C LEU A 321 -15.37 10.81 -21.10
N PRO A 322 -14.10 11.18 -21.32
CA PRO A 322 -12.97 10.45 -20.77
C PRO A 322 -12.99 10.46 -19.23
N VAL A 323 -12.80 9.28 -18.62
CA VAL A 323 -12.51 9.13 -17.18
C VAL A 323 -11.03 9.44 -16.96
N THR A 324 -10.76 10.52 -16.24
CA THR A 324 -9.41 11.03 -15.98
C THR A 324 -8.94 10.73 -14.56
N VAL A 325 -9.86 10.50 -13.62
CA VAL A 325 -9.55 9.94 -12.29
C VAL A 325 -10.62 8.93 -11.94
N SER A 326 -10.23 7.82 -11.30
CA SER A 326 -11.17 6.87 -10.73
C SER A 326 -10.48 6.19 -9.56
N ARG A 327 -10.90 6.45 -8.32
CA ARG A 327 -10.20 6.04 -7.10
C ARG A 327 -11.17 5.89 -5.93
N LYS A 328 -10.65 5.52 -4.76
CA LYS A 328 -11.33 5.75 -3.46
C LYS A 328 -10.83 7.05 -2.83
N VAL A 329 -11.70 7.76 -2.11
CA VAL A 329 -11.31 8.90 -1.27
C VAL A 329 -10.47 8.36 -0.09
N PRO A 330 -9.19 8.74 0.04
CA PRO A 330 -8.35 8.25 1.11
C PRO A 330 -8.71 8.93 2.43
N GLN A 331 -8.44 8.25 3.54
CA GLN A 331 -8.72 8.76 4.89
C GLN A 331 -7.93 10.05 5.19
N SER A 332 -6.74 10.19 4.61
CA SER A 332 -5.94 11.42 4.71
C SER A 332 -6.55 12.64 4.00
N TRP A 333 -7.65 12.49 3.26
CA TRP A 333 -8.33 13.58 2.57
C TRP A 333 -9.58 14.08 3.30
N VAL A 334 -10.00 13.43 4.38
CA VAL A 334 -11.18 13.89 5.12
C VAL A 334 -10.80 14.82 6.27
N ASP A 335 -11.71 15.75 6.56
CA ASP A 335 -11.62 16.65 7.70
C ASP A 335 -12.13 15.97 8.99
N TYR A 336 -12.19 16.74 10.08
CA TYR A 336 -12.69 16.26 11.37
C TYR A 336 -14.18 15.89 11.36
N ASN A 337 -14.94 16.26 10.32
CA ASN A 337 -16.33 15.87 10.14
C ASN A 337 -16.46 14.56 9.34
N GLY A 338 -15.36 14.02 8.81
CA GLY A 338 -15.37 12.83 7.94
C GLY A 338 -15.71 13.13 6.48
N HIS A 339 -15.78 14.41 6.10
CA HIS A 339 -16.01 14.83 4.72
C HIS A 339 -14.69 15.18 4.03
N MET A 340 -14.60 14.88 2.74
CA MET A 340 -13.46 15.27 1.93
C MET A 340 -13.26 16.78 2.02
N ASN A 341 -12.08 17.21 2.47
CA ASN A 341 -11.76 18.62 2.63
C ASN A 341 -11.82 19.34 1.27
N GLU A 342 -12.26 20.59 1.25
CA GLU A 342 -12.45 21.38 0.03
C GLU A 342 -11.22 21.40 -0.88
N ALA A 343 -10.01 21.40 -0.32
CA ALA A 343 -8.76 21.46 -1.08
C ALA A 343 -8.55 20.21 -1.95
N HIS A 344 -9.00 19.03 -1.49
CA HIS A 344 -8.75 17.78 -2.19
C HIS A 344 -9.65 17.59 -3.42
N TYR A 345 -10.76 18.34 -3.53
CA TYR A 345 -11.53 18.37 -4.78
C TYR A 345 -10.71 19.03 -5.89
N LEU A 346 -10.01 20.12 -5.57
CA LEU A 346 -9.09 20.76 -6.51
C LEU A 346 -7.87 19.87 -6.79
N GLU A 347 -7.33 19.17 -5.79
CA GLU A 347 -6.25 18.19 -5.99
C GLU A 347 -6.67 17.07 -6.97
N ALA A 348 -7.89 16.53 -6.82
CA ALA A 348 -8.42 15.51 -7.72
C ALA A 348 -8.66 16.05 -9.14
N ALA A 349 -9.11 17.31 -9.27
CA ALA A 349 -9.28 17.95 -10.58
C ALA A 349 -7.93 18.27 -11.25
N ALA A 350 -6.91 18.65 -10.48
CA ALA A 350 -5.55 18.84 -10.99
C ALA A 350 -4.98 17.52 -11.53
N ALA A 351 -5.13 16.42 -10.78
CA ALA A 351 -4.76 15.09 -11.25
C ALA A 351 -5.56 14.65 -12.51
N ALA A 352 -6.83 15.07 -12.61
CA ALA A 352 -7.63 14.85 -13.80
C ALA A 352 -7.12 15.64 -15.02
N SER A 353 -6.67 16.88 -14.83
CA SER A 353 -6.00 17.67 -15.86
C SER A 353 -4.69 16.99 -16.30
N ASP A 354 -3.84 16.56 -15.37
CA ASP A 354 -2.59 15.85 -15.67
C ASP A 354 -2.85 14.57 -16.47
N ARG A 355 -3.85 13.79 -16.04
CA ARG A 355 -4.23 12.59 -16.78
C ARG A 355 -4.76 12.90 -18.17
N PHE A 356 -5.53 13.97 -18.33
CA PHE A 356 -6.00 14.40 -19.65
C PHE A 356 -4.83 14.82 -20.56
N MET A 357 -3.85 15.55 -20.00
CA MET A 357 -2.62 15.91 -20.70
C MET A 357 -1.86 14.67 -21.22
N GLU A 358 -1.69 13.64 -20.40
CA GLU A 358 -1.11 12.37 -20.84
C GLU A 358 -1.90 11.73 -22.00
N MET A 359 -3.24 11.80 -21.97
CA MET A 359 -4.10 11.23 -23.04
C MET A 359 -3.89 11.91 -24.39
N ILE A 360 -3.59 13.21 -24.41
CA ILE A 360 -3.28 13.96 -25.63
C ILE A 360 -1.79 13.93 -26.00
N GLY A 361 -0.96 13.16 -25.27
CA GLY A 361 0.48 13.00 -25.56
C GLY A 361 1.40 14.00 -24.88
N VAL A 362 0.92 14.74 -23.88
CA VAL A 362 1.75 15.55 -22.98
C VAL A 362 2.13 14.66 -21.80
N ASP A 363 3.02 13.69 -22.05
CA ASP A 363 3.55 12.76 -21.07
C ASP A 363 4.91 13.21 -20.52
N ALA A 364 5.57 12.36 -19.74
CA ALA A 364 6.87 12.67 -19.14
C ALA A 364 7.95 13.01 -20.18
N ASP A 365 7.97 12.30 -21.32
CA ASP A 365 8.94 12.53 -22.40
C ASP A 365 8.67 13.89 -23.07
N TYR A 366 7.40 14.24 -23.28
CA TYR A 366 7.01 15.56 -23.78
C TYR A 366 7.42 16.69 -22.83
N VAL A 367 7.24 16.50 -21.52
CA VAL A 367 7.66 17.49 -20.51
C VAL A 367 9.19 17.62 -20.45
N GLU A 368 9.92 16.51 -20.53
CA GLU A 368 11.39 16.51 -20.58
C GLU A 368 11.92 17.20 -21.85
N SER A 369 11.18 17.15 -22.96
CA SER A 369 11.49 17.90 -24.19
C SER A 369 11.41 19.43 -24.03
N GLY A 370 10.90 19.92 -22.89
CA GLY A 370 10.81 21.34 -22.58
C GLY A 370 9.45 21.96 -22.90
N ASN A 371 8.38 21.18 -23.01
CA ASN A 371 7.03 21.67 -23.34
C ASN A 371 5.99 21.17 -22.33
N SER A 372 5.03 22.01 -21.94
CA SER A 372 3.95 21.60 -21.02
C SER A 372 2.76 22.55 -21.07
N TYR A 373 1.69 22.27 -20.33
CA TYR A 373 0.61 23.22 -20.07
C TYR A 373 0.63 23.67 -18.61
N PHE A 374 0.43 24.97 -18.37
CA PHE A 374 0.27 25.53 -17.03
C PHE A 374 -1.14 26.03 -16.81
N THR A 375 -1.72 25.68 -15.66
CA THR A 375 -2.99 26.24 -15.19
C THR A 375 -2.87 27.75 -15.00
N VAL A 376 -3.78 28.50 -15.62
CA VAL A 376 -3.87 29.95 -15.46
C VAL A 376 -5.06 30.38 -14.62
N GLU A 377 -6.14 29.61 -14.66
CA GLU A 377 -7.37 29.91 -13.93
C GLU A 377 -8.12 28.62 -13.62
N THR A 378 -8.72 28.58 -12.43
CA THR A 378 -9.59 27.50 -11.99
C THR A 378 -10.80 28.06 -11.27
N HIS A 379 -11.98 27.51 -11.56
CA HIS A 379 -13.21 27.78 -10.82
C HIS A 379 -13.83 26.47 -10.34
N ILE A 380 -14.03 26.36 -9.02
CA ILE A 380 -14.60 25.17 -8.36
C ILE A 380 -15.98 25.47 -7.79
N ARG A 381 -16.92 24.54 -7.96
CA ARG A 381 -18.21 24.52 -7.28
C ARG A 381 -18.29 23.24 -6.44
N HIS A 382 -18.53 23.41 -5.14
CA HIS A 382 -18.91 22.32 -4.24
C HIS A 382 -20.43 22.19 -4.26
N LEU A 383 -20.92 21.01 -4.63
CA LEU A 383 -22.35 20.74 -4.83
C LEU A 383 -22.88 19.72 -3.82
N ASP A 384 -22.02 18.79 -3.41
CA ASP A 384 -22.31 17.77 -2.41
C ASP A 384 -21.03 17.29 -1.71
N GLU A 385 -21.18 16.52 -0.65
CA GLU A 385 -20.07 15.97 0.13
C GLU A 385 -19.69 14.54 -0.31
N LEU A 386 -18.41 14.22 -0.16
CA LEU A 386 -17.86 12.88 -0.32
C LEU A 386 -17.21 12.45 0.99
N SER A 387 -17.29 11.15 1.32
CA SER A 387 -16.71 10.60 2.55
C SER A 387 -15.52 9.68 2.28
N ALA A 388 -14.71 9.42 3.32
CA ALA A 388 -13.61 8.45 3.25
C ALA A 388 -14.09 7.07 2.76
N GLY A 389 -13.34 6.46 1.85
CA GLY A 389 -13.66 5.15 1.27
C GLY A 389 -14.76 5.17 0.19
N GLU A 390 -15.40 6.31 -0.06
CA GLU A 390 -16.34 6.47 -1.19
C GLU A 390 -15.59 6.42 -2.53
N PRO A 391 -16.15 5.80 -3.60
CA PRO A 391 -15.58 5.95 -4.93
C PRO A 391 -15.64 7.41 -5.38
N LEU A 392 -14.55 7.89 -5.99
CA LEU A 392 -14.45 9.19 -6.65
C LEU A 392 -14.06 8.96 -8.10
N THR A 393 -14.93 9.38 -9.00
CA THR A 393 -14.69 9.38 -10.45
C THR A 393 -14.69 10.80 -10.96
N VAL A 394 -13.71 11.13 -11.80
CA VAL A 394 -13.66 12.41 -12.51
C VAL A 394 -13.74 12.16 -14.00
N THR A 395 -14.77 12.72 -14.64
CA THR A 395 -14.88 12.76 -16.10
C THR A 395 -14.57 14.16 -16.61
N THR A 396 -13.90 14.26 -17.75
CA THR A 396 -13.41 15.53 -18.28
C THR A 396 -14.00 15.85 -19.65
N GLN A 397 -14.63 17.01 -19.77
CA GLN A 397 -15.05 17.57 -21.06
C GLN A 397 -14.07 18.64 -21.52
N VAL A 398 -13.74 18.62 -22.81
CA VAL A 398 -12.93 19.67 -23.45
C VAL A 398 -13.88 20.74 -23.95
N LEU A 399 -13.73 21.96 -23.43
CA LEU A 399 -14.52 23.13 -23.81
C LEU A 399 -13.89 23.89 -24.98
N ASN A 400 -12.55 23.95 -25.01
CA ASN A 400 -11.77 24.51 -26.10
C ASN A 400 -10.36 23.90 -26.11
N GLY A 401 -9.81 23.68 -27.31
CA GLY A 401 -8.46 23.13 -27.50
C GLY A 401 -7.68 23.86 -28.59
N ASP A 402 -7.98 25.13 -28.85
CA ASP A 402 -7.44 25.85 -30.00
C ASP A 402 -6.11 26.55 -29.70
N GLY A 403 -5.17 26.41 -30.64
CA GLY A 403 -3.86 27.04 -30.57
C GLY A 403 -3.09 26.61 -29.33
N LYS A 404 -2.90 27.55 -28.39
CA LYS A 404 -2.15 27.32 -27.15
C LYS A 404 -3.04 27.10 -25.93
N LYS A 405 -4.37 27.12 -26.08
CA LYS A 405 -5.31 27.04 -24.95
C LYS A 405 -5.82 25.61 -24.79
N LEU A 406 -5.92 25.19 -23.55
CA LEU A 406 -6.61 23.97 -23.15
C LEU A 406 -7.63 24.35 -22.09
N HIS A 407 -8.91 24.23 -22.40
CA HIS A 407 -10.00 24.59 -21.50
C HIS A 407 -10.80 23.33 -21.17
N LEU A 408 -10.73 22.92 -19.90
CA LEU A 408 -11.30 21.69 -19.39
C LEU A 408 -12.42 21.97 -18.42
N PHE A 409 -13.38 21.04 -18.37
CA PHE A 409 -14.41 20.99 -17.36
C PHE A 409 -14.45 19.58 -16.75
N HIS A 410 -14.19 19.51 -15.45
CA HIS A 410 -14.16 18.28 -14.68
C HIS A 410 -15.45 18.10 -13.88
N PHE A 411 -16.05 16.92 -13.98
CA PHE A 411 -17.17 16.50 -13.15
C PHE A 411 -16.67 15.50 -12.12
N LEU A 412 -16.68 15.86 -10.85
CA LEU A 412 -16.27 14.99 -9.75
C LEU A 412 -17.53 14.33 -9.17
N LYS A 413 -17.58 13.01 -9.25
CA LYS A 413 -18.75 12.20 -8.90
C LYS A 413 -18.40 11.16 -7.84
N GLY A 414 -19.31 11.00 -6.88
CA GLY A 414 -19.27 9.99 -5.85
C GLY A 414 -19.90 8.67 -6.29
N ALA A 415 -20.43 7.92 -5.32
CA ALA A 415 -21.25 6.75 -5.59
C ALA A 415 -22.50 7.10 -6.42
N ASP A 416 -22.99 6.12 -7.19
CA ASP A 416 -24.22 6.23 -8.02
C ASP A 416 -24.22 7.42 -9.01
N GLU A 417 -23.04 7.83 -9.48
CA GLU A 417 -22.84 8.99 -10.38
C GLU A 417 -23.29 10.34 -9.80
N LYS A 418 -23.43 10.43 -8.47
CA LYS A 418 -23.83 11.65 -7.76
C LYS A 418 -22.77 12.74 -7.92
N LEU A 419 -23.14 13.88 -8.49
CA LEU A 419 -22.21 15.00 -8.73
C LEU A 419 -21.90 15.73 -7.43
N ALA A 420 -20.64 15.66 -6.98
CA ALA A 420 -20.18 16.28 -5.74
C ALA A 420 -19.50 17.64 -5.99
N ALA A 421 -18.76 17.77 -7.09
CA ALA A 421 -18.15 19.04 -7.47
C ALA A 421 -17.97 19.16 -8.98
N THR A 422 -17.82 20.41 -9.42
CA THR A 422 -17.37 20.72 -10.79
C THR A 422 -16.16 21.63 -10.73
N VAL A 423 -15.19 21.41 -11.60
CA VAL A 423 -13.99 22.26 -11.71
C VAL A 423 -13.78 22.64 -13.17
N GLU A 424 -13.84 23.93 -13.46
CA GLU A 424 -13.46 24.50 -14.75
C GLU A 424 -12.02 24.98 -14.69
N THR A 425 -11.19 24.55 -15.64
CA THR A 425 -9.75 24.83 -15.64
C THR A 425 -9.32 25.33 -17.01
N LEU A 426 -8.66 26.49 -17.02
CA LEU A 426 -7.98 27.01 -18.20
C LEU A 426 -6.47 26.79 -18.04
N LEU A 427 -5.86 26.16 -19.04
CA LEU A 427 -4.43 25.97 -19.14
C LEU A 427 -3.88 26.59 -20.43
N LEU A 428 -2.62 27.01 -20.38
CA LEU A 428 -1.88 27.50 -21.55
C LEU A 428 -0.66 26.62 -21.81
N HIS A 429 -0.42 26.26 -23.07
CA HIS A 429 0.80 25.61 -23.49
C HIS A 429 1.99 26.58 -23.35
N VAL A 430 3.10 26.10 -22.80
CA VAL A 430 4.29 26.85 -22.42
C VAL A 430 5.54 26.09 -22.85
N ASP A 431 6.48 26.83 -23.41
CA ASP A 431 7.87 26.40 -23.58
C ASP A 431 8.59 26.62 -22.23
N LEU A 432 9.09 25.53 -21.63
CA LEU A 432 9.71 25.53 -20.31
C LEU A 432 11.08 26.22 -20.29
N SER A 433 11.76 26.33 -21.45
CA SER A 433 13.03 27.05 -21.57
C SER A 433 12.82 28.57 -21.50
N THR A 434 11.79 29.07 -22.18
CA THR A 434 11.47 30.51 -22.23
C THR A 434 10.48 30.94 -21.15
N ARG A 435 9.76 29.97 -20.55
CA ARG A 435 8.60 30.16 -19.66
C ARG A 435 7.52 31.05 -20.27
N ARG A 436 7.35 30.99 -21.60
CA ARG A 436 6.36 31.76 -22.35
C ARG A 436 5.40 30.84 -23.07
N SER A 437 4.20 31.36 -23.30
CA SER A 437 3.18 30.61 -24.01
C SER A 437 3.63 30.32 -25.45
N SER A 438 3.51 29.07 -25.90
CA SER A 438 3.89 28.60 -27.23
C SER A 438 2.77 27.74 -27.82
N LEU A 439 2.86 27.36 -29.10
CA LEU A 439 1.97 26.33 -29.64
C LEU A 439 2.47 24.94 -29.22
N PRO A 440 1.56 23.99 -28.96
CA PRO A 440 1.94 22.59 -28.76
C PRO A 440 2.51 22.00 -30.05
N GLU A 441 3.25 20.90 -29.92
CA GLU A 441 3.70 20.14 -31.10
C GLU A 441 2.50 19.61 -31.90
N PRO A 442 2.63 19.42 -33.23
CA PRO A 442 1.52 19.02 -34.09
C PRO A 442 0.77 17.77 -33.62
N VAL A 443 1.48 16.77 -33.09
CA VAL A 443 0.87 15.51 -32.60
C VAL A 443 -0.05 15.74 -31.40
N VAL A 444 0.35 16.62 -30.47
CA VAL A 444 -0.47 16.99 -29.31
C VAL A 444 -1.65 17.85 -29.75
N ALA A 445 -1.42 18.81 -30.66
CA ALA A 445 -2.45 19.67 -31.22
C ALA A 445 -3.55 18.86 -31.93
N GLU A 446 -3.16 17.87 -32.74
CA GLU A 446 -4.08 16.98 -33.48
C GLU A 446 -4.96 16.18 -32.52
N LYS A 447 -4.36 15.49 -31.53
CA LYS A 447 -5.11 14.74 -30.51
C LYS A 447 -6.06 15.63 -29.69
N LEU A 448 -5.62 16.82 -29.30
CA LEU A 448 -6.47 17.77 -28.59
C LEU A 448 -7.66 18.20 -29.47
N SER A 449 -7.43 18.45 -30.75
CA SER A 449 -8.48 18.82 -31.71
C SER A 449 -9.50 17.68 -31.91
N GLU A 450 -9.08 16.42 -31.88
CA GLU A 450 -9.98 15.27 -31.91
C GLU A 450 -10.94 15.29 -30.71
N PHE A 451 -10.43 15.43 -29.48
CA PHE A 451 -11.28 15.52 -28.29
C PHE A 451 -12.19 16.76 -28.31
N ALA A 452 -11.68 17.92 -28.73
CA ALA A 452 -12.48 19.14 -28.84
C ALA A 452 -13.63 18.96 -29.85
N SER A 453 -13.36 18.33 -31.00
CA SER A 453 -14.37 18.05 -32.03
C SER A 453 -15.43 17.05 -31.54
N LEU A 454 -15.01 16.01 -30.82
CA LEU A 454 -15.92 15.03 -30.21
C LEU A 454 -16.83 15.67 -29.16
N HIS A 455 -16.32 16.62 -28.38
CA HIS A 455 -17.06 17.28 -27.31
C HIS A 455 -17.85 18.52 -27.77
N ALA A 456 -17.58 19.07 -28.96
CA ALA A 456 -18.19 20.30 -29.46
C ALA A 456 -19.72 20.25 -29.57
N ASN A 457 -20.29 19.06 -29.83
CA ASN A 457 -21.74 18.86 -29.96
C ASN A 457 -22.42 18.45 -28.63
N MET A 458 -21.67 18.36 -27.53
CA MET A 458 -22.23 18.03 -26.23
C MET A 458 -22.87 19.29 -25.58
N PRO A 459 -23.86 19.12 -24.69
CA PRO A 459 -24.40 20.25 -23.94
C PRO A 459 -23.31 20.99 -23.18
N SER A 460 -23.45 22.32 -23.09
CA SER A 460 -22.60 23.12 -22.20
C SER A 460 -22.80 22.66 -20.75
N PRO A 461 -21.72 22.42 -20.00
CA PRO A 461 -21.84 22.03 -18.59
C PRO A 461 -22.58 23.06 -17.76
N ASP A 462 -23.45 22.62 -16.84
CA ASP A 462 -23.93 23.50 -15.78
C ASP A 462 -22.74 23.97 -14.93
N GLY A 463 -22.58 25.29 -14.80
CA GLY A 463 -21.48 25.89 -14.05
C GLY A 463 -20.34 26.48 -14.87
N MET A 464 -20.35 26.28 -16.19
CA MET A 464 -19.37 26.87 -17.10
C MET A 464 -19.39 28.41 -17.05
N GLN A 465 -18.21 29.02 -16.98
CA GLN A 465 -17.97 30.47 -16.91
C GLN A 465 -18.67 31.17 -15.73
N ARG A 466 -18.96 30.44 -14.65
CA ARG A 466 -19.50 31.06 -13.44
C ARG A 466 -18.42 31.79 -12.64
N TYR A 467 -18.87 32.73 -11.81
CA TYR A 467 -18.04 33.43 -10.84
C TYR A 467 -18.59 33.29 -9.42
N VAL A 468 -17.72 33.49 -8.43
CA VAL A 468 -18.08 33.40 -7.01
C VAL A 468 -19.17 34.41 -6.66
N GLY A 469 -20.28 33.94 -6.11
CA GLY A 469 -21.44 34.77 -5.73
C GLY A 469 -22.46 34.99 -6.84
N GLN A 470 -22.29 34.42 -8.03
CA GLN A 470 -23.34 34.44 -9.06
C GLN A 470 -24.59 33.69 -8.58
N ILE A 471 -25.76 34.32 -8.67
CA ILE A 471 -27.06 33.75 -8.26
C ILE A 471 -27.35 32.51 -9.11
N ARG A 472 -27.85 31.45 -8.46
CA ARG A 472 -28.18 30.17 -9.13
C ARG A 472 -29.26 30.34 -10.18
#